data_AF-A0A257SKM7-F1
#
_entry.id   AF-A0A257SKM7-F1
#
_cell.length_a   1.000
_cell.length_b   1.000
_cell.length_c   1.000
_cell.angle_alpha   90.00
_cell.angle_beta   90.00
_cell.angle_gamma   90.00
#
_symmetry.space_group_name_H-M   'P 1'
#
loop_
_entity.id
_entity.type
_entity.pdbx_description
1 polymer ?
#
loop_
_entity_poly.entity_id
_entity_poly.type
_entity_poly.pdbx_seq_one_letter_code
_entity_poly.pdbx_strand_id
1 'polypeptide(L)'
;FLTKHIEADVRYDYYDRLPNNPQQERIFKTWALALQYHITPLTKILAGYYFRTLSVPYQPNPAANSVSSAVDNEFAMQAMISF
;
A
#
# COMPACT_ATOMS: atom_id res chain seq x y z
N PHE A 1 -3.51 18.64 5.89
CA PHE A 1 -4.54 18.81 6.95
C PHE A 1 -5.83 19.36 6.35
N LEU A 2 -6.95 18.67 6.60
CA LEU A 2 -8.31 19.15 6.27
C LEU A 2 -8.88 20.00 7.42
N THR A 3 -8.55 19.66 8.67
CA THR A 3 -8.84 20.46 9.88
C THR A 3 -7.64 20.38 10.84
N LYS A 4 -7.73 21.01 12.03
CA LYS A 4 -6.70 20.89 13.07
C LYS A 4 -6.49 19.45 13.58
N HIS A 5 -7.50 18.59 13.44
CA HIS A 5 -7.46 17.21 13.94
C HIS A 5 -7.49 16.17 12.82
N ILE A 6 -7.87 16.54 11.60
CA ILE A 6 -8.04 15.61 10.48
C ILE A 6 -6.98 15.86 9.43
N GLU A 7 -6.24 14.81 9.12
CA GLU A 7 -5.29 14.75 8.02
C GLU A 7 -5.72 13.65 7.05
N ALA A 8 -5.64 13.95 5.77
CA ALA A 8 -5.97 13.01 4.70
C ALA A 8 -4.71 12.77 3.88
N ASP A 9 -4.40 11.50 3.66
CA ASP A 9 -3.22 11.05 2.94
C ASP A 9 -3.64 10.32 1.68
N VAL A 10 -3.03 10.72 0.57
CA VAL A 10 -3.11 10.01 -0.69
C VAL A 10 -1.70 9.67 -1.10
N ARG A 11 -1.43 8.38 -1.33
CA ARG A 11 -0.13 7.92 -1.79
C ARG A 11 -0.30 6.99 -2.98
N TYR A 12 0.54 7.19 -3.98
CA TYR A 12 0.70 6.27 -5.09
C TYR A 12 2.10 5.66 -5.03
N ASP A 13 2.15 4.33 -4.97
CA ASP A 13 3.39 3.56 -4.98
C ASP A 13 3.51 2.79 -6.29
N TYR A 14 4.68 2.87 -6.92
CA TYR A 14 5.08 2.04 -8.06
C TYR A 14 6.40 1.36 -7.72
N TYR A 15 6.45 0.04 -7.88
CA TYR A 15 7.67 -0.71 -7.65
C TYR A 15 7.83 -1.84 -8.67
N ASP A 16 8.89 -1.74 -9.47
CA ASP A 16 9.31 -2.78 -10.41
C ASP A 16 10.39 -3.66 -9.75
N ARG A 17 10.03 -4.91 -9.46
CA ARG A 17 10.88 -5.85 -8.74
C ARG A 17 11.52 -6.83 -9.71
N LEU A 18 12.86 -6.90 -9.67
CA LEU A 18 13.70 -7.78 -10.49
C LEU A 18 13.53 -7.56 -12.01
N PRO A 19 13.63 -6.30 -12.51
CA PRO A 19 13.50 -6.00 -13.95
C PRO A 19 14.59 -6.64 -14.82
N ASN A 20 15.66 -7.14 -14.20
CA ASN A 20 16.75 -7.84 -14.86
C ASN A 20 16.53 -9.36 -14.97
N ASN A 21 15.45 -9.89 -14.41
CA ASN A 21 15.12 -11.32 -14.44
C ASN A 21 13.67 -11.54 -14.89
N PRO A 22 13.43 -11.79 -16.19
CA PRO A 22 12.08 -12.01 -16.74
C PRO A 22 11.29 -13.13 -16.04
N GLN A 23 11.98 -14.12 -15.48
CA GLN A 23 11.35 -15.24 -14.76
C GLN A 23 10.90 -14.87 -13.34
N GLN A 24 11.23 -13.70 -12.81
CA GLN A 24 10.83 -13.27 -11.47
C GLN A 24 10.32 -11.83 -11.39
N GLU A 25 10.32 -11.12 -12.51
CA GLU A 25 9.88 -9.74 -12.61
C GLU A 25 8.40 -9.60 -12.22
N ARG A 26 8.13 -8.63 -11.35
CA ARG A 26 6.78 -8.29 -10.88
C ARG A 26 6.69 -6.79 -10.67
N ILE A 27 5.62 -6.20 -11.18
CA ILE A 27 5.35 -4.78 -11.02
C ILE A 27 4.21 -4.63 -10.01
N PHE A 28 4.51 -3.99 -8.88
CA PHE A 28 3.56 -3.66 -7.84
C PHE A 28 3.08 -2.21 -8.00
N LYS A 29 1.78 -1.99 -7.91
CA LYS A 29 1.19 -0.65 -7.87
C LYS A 29 0.17 -0.56 -6.75
N THR A 30 0.25 0.49 -5.95
CA THR A 30 -0.68 0.72 -4.85
C THR A 30 -1.21 2.15 -4.86
N TRP A 31 -2.52 2.30 -4.75
CA TRP A 31 -3.14 3.55 -4.32
C TRP A 31 -3.54 3.41 -2.86
N ALA A 32 -3.00 4.24 -1.99
CA ALA A 32 -3.36 4.31 -0.58
C ALA A 32 -4.17 5.57 -0.32
N LEU A 33 -5.35 5.39 0.27
CA LEU A 33 -6.19 6.47 0.76
C LEU A 33 -6.31 6.28 2.27
N ALA A 34 -5.84 7.25 3.05
CA ALA A 34 -5.90 7.17 4.50
C ALA A 34 -6.40 8.46 5.14
N LEU A 35 -6.97 8.30 6.33
CA LEU A 35 -7.36 9.37 7.22
C LEU A 35 -6.66 9.19 8.56
N GLN A 36 -6.12 10.28 9.07
CA GLN A 36 -5.58 10.35 10.42
C GLN A 36 -6.45 11.31 11.25
N TYR A 37 -6.82 10.85 12.44
CA TYR A 37 -7.43 11.67 13.48
C TYR A 37 -6.43 11.87 14.62
N HIS A 38 -6.00 13.11 14.80
CA HIS A 38 -5.06 13.54 15.86
C HIS A 38 -5.86 13.94 17.10
N ILE A 39 -5.85 13.09 18.13
CA ILE A 39 -6.56 13.31 19.40
C ILE A 39 -5.80 14.34 20.24
N THR A 40 -4.47 14.19 20.32
CA THR A 40 -3.52 15.14 20.90
C THR A 40 -2.27 15.21 20.02
N PRO A 41 -1.32 16.13 20.26
CA PRO A 41 -0.04 16.11 19.53
C PRO A 41 0.75 14.80 19.67
N LEU A 42 0.42 13.96 20.67
CA LEU A 42 1.11 12.71 20.97
C LEU A 42 0.29 11.46 20.64
N THR A 43 -1.00 11.60 20.34
CA THR A 43 -1.92 10.46 20.17
C THR A 43 -2.77 10.61 18.92
N LYS A 44 -2.79 9.56 18.09
CA LYS A 44 -3.55 9.57 16.84
C LYS A 44 -4.06 8.19 16.46
N ILE A 45 -5.11 8.17 15.64
CA ILE A 45 -5.65 6.98 14.99
C ILE A 45 -5.55 7.18 13.48
N LEU A 46 -5.06 6.18 12.76
CA LEU A 46 -5.02 6.12 11.30
C LEU A 46 -5.90 4.96 10.83
N ALA A 47 -6.68 5.21 9.77
CA ALA A 47 -7.36 4.17 9.01
C ALA A 47 -7.08 4.40 7.52
N GLY A 48 -6.73 3.36 6.79
CA GLY A 48 -6.40 3.44 5.38
C GLY A 48 -6.91 2.24 4.59
N TYR A 49 -7.27 2.51 3.34
CA TYR A 49 -7.57 1.49 2.35
C TYR A 49 -6.55 1.55 1.21
N TYR A 50 -6.03 0.39 0.86
CA TYR A 50 -4.92 0.22 -0.08
C TYR A 50 -5.42 -0.62 -1.25
N PHE A 51 -5.58 0.01 -2.40
CA PHE A 51 -5.87 -0.66 -3.66
C PHE A 51 -4.56 -1.18 -4.21
N ARG A 52 -4.32 -2.49 -4.10
CA ARG A 52 -3.04 -3.11 -4.45
C ARG A 52 -3.22 -3.94 -5.71
N THR A 53 -2.30 -3.77 -6.65
CA THR A 53 -2.25 -4.56 -7.88
C THR A 53 -0.84 -5.07 -8.10
N LEU A 54 -0.75 -6.28 -8.66
CA LEU A 54 0.50 -6.89 -9.08
C LEU A 54 0.35 -7.34 -10.53
N SER A 55 1.31 -6.99 -11.37
CA SER A 55 1.36 -7.41 -12.77
C SER A 55 2.63 -8.21 -13.03
N VAL A 56 2.50 -9.27 -13.84
CA VAL A 56 3.60 -10.13 -14.26
C VAL A 56 3.82 -9.91 -15.76
N PRO A 57 4.83 -9.10 -16.17
CA PRO A 57 4.96 -8.64 -17.54
C PRO A 57 5.36 -9.73 -18.54
N TYR A 58 6.05 -10.78 -18.09
CA TYR A 58 6.49 -11.89 -18.94
C TYR A 58 5.72 -13.17 -18.62
N GLN A 59 5.15 -13.80 -19.64
CA GLN A 59 4.37 -15.03 -19.53
C GLN A 59 4.89 -16.12 -20.48
N PRO A 60 4.75 -17.41 -20.13
CA PRO A 60 4.21 -17.93 -18.88
C PRO A 60 5.21 -17.83 -17.71
N ASN A 61 4.74 -17.44 -16.53
CA ASN A 61 5.58 -17.37 -15.33
C ASN A 61 4.85 -17.85 -14.06
N PRO A 62 4.83 -19.18 -13.78
CA PRO A 62 4.07 -19.75 -12.67
C PRO A 62 4.48 -19.21 -11.29
N ALA A 63 5.77 -18.95 -11.07
CA ALA A 63 6.29 -18.49 -9.79
C ALA A 63 5.90 -17.03 -9.50
N ALA A 64 5.92 -16.14 -10.50
CA ALA A 64 5.44 -14.78 -10.32
C ALA A 64 3.90 -14.71 -10.27
N ASN A 65 3.22 -15.57 -11.04
CA ASN A 65 1.75 -15.65 -11.07
C ASN A 65 1.17 -16.10 -9.74
N SER A 66 1.80 -17.04 -9.02
CA SER A 66 1.33 -17.47 -7.70
C SER A 66 1.33 -16.34 -6.67
N VAL A 67 2.31 -15.44 -6.77
CA VAL A 67 2.35 -14.22 -5.94
C VAL A 67 1.28 -13.24 -6.38
N SER A 68 1.12 -13.03 -7.69
CA SER A 68 0.06 -12.17 -8.23
C SER A 68 -1.34 -12.59 -7.79
N SER A 69 -1.62 -13.89 -7.73
CA SER A 69 -2.92 -14.42 -7.32
C SER A 69 -3.21 -14.28 -5.82
N ALA A 70 -2.19 -13.97 -5.01
CA ALA A 70 -2.32 -13.77 -3.58
C ALA A 70 -2.42 -12.29 -3.18
N VAL A 71 -2.30 -11.36 -4.14
CA VAL A 71 -2.41 -9.92 -3.86
C VAL A 71 -3.87 -9.49 -3.94
N ASP A 72 -4.37 -9.00 -2.81
CA ASP A 72 -5.70 -8.38 -2.68
C ASP A 72 -5.58 -6.93 -2.17
N ASN A 73 -6.69 -6.21 -2.10
CA ASN A 73 -6.73 -4.94 -1.39
C ASN A 73 -6.54 -5.13 0.13
N GLU A 74 -6.15 -4.07 0.82
CA GLU A 74 -5.94 -4.09 2.27
C GLU A 74 -6.66 -2.93 2.94
N PHE A 75 -7.30 -3.23 4.07
CA PHE A 75 -7.76 -2.22 5.03
C PHE A 75 -6.90 -2.34 6.28
N ALA A 76 -6.26 -1.25 6.69
CA ALA A 76 -5.41 -1.22 7.86
C ALA A 76 -5.84 -0.09 8.80
N MET A 77 -5.80 -0.37 10.10
CA MET A 77 -6.01 0.60 11.16
C MET A 77 -4.86 0.55 12.15
N GLN A 78 -4.49 1.72 12.68
CA GLN A 78 -3.44 1.86 13.66
C GLN A 78 -3.82 2.92 14.69
N ALA A 79 -3.57 2.63 15.97
CA ALA A 79 -3.52 3.64 17.02
C ALA A 79 -2.08 3.85 17.45
N MET A 80 -1.67 5.11 17.64
CA MET A 80 -0.30 5.48 17.97
C MET A 80 -0.26 6.40 19.18
N ILE A 81 0.70 6.15 20.07
CA ILE A 81 1.05 7.00 21.22
C ILE A 81 2.56 7.27 21.13
N SER A 82 2.95 8.53 21.16
CA SER A 82 4.35 8.99 21.20
C SER A 82 4.69 9.54 22.58
N PHE A 83 5.93 9.37 23.02
CA PHE A 83 6.46 9.83 24.30
C PHE A 83 7.87 10.39 24.15
#